data_AF-A0A2V8JRB8-F1
#
_entry.id   AF-A0A2V8JRB8-F1
#
_cell.length_a   1.000
_cell.length_b   1.000
_cell.length_c   1.000
_cell.angle_alpha   90.00
_cell.angle_beta   90.00
_cell.angle_gamma   90.00
#
_symmetry.space_group_name_H-M   'P 1'
#
loop_
_entity.id
_entity.type
_entity.pdbx_description
1 polymer ?
#
loop_
_entity_poly.entity_id
_entity_poly.type
_entity_poly.pdbx_seq_one_letter_code
_entity_poly.pdbx_strand_id
1 'polypeptide(L)' 'MPQNGEINTKFDVYQNLCCGQEIIIREGARFPNCPNHPRFTTIWKRLEADIVDTKVIEKKRTSDPAA' A
#
# COMPACT_ATOMS: atom_id res chain seq x y z
N MET A 1 8.23 4.00 -11.81
CA MET A 1 7.56 2.77 -11.33
C MET A 1 8.66 1.79 -10.96
N PRO A 2 8.82 1.43 -9.68
CA PRO A 2 9.89 0.56 -9.21
C PRO A 2 9.75 -0.88 -9.71
N GLN A 3 10.89 -1.57 -9.84
CA GLN A 3 10.98 -2.98 -10.21
C GLN A 3 11.27 -3.86 -8.99
N ASN A 4 10.99 -5.15 -9.13
CA ASN A 4 11.38 -6.17 -8.15
C ASN A 4 12.88 -6.07 -7.78
N GLY A 5 13.18 -6.15 -6.49
CA GLY A 5 14.53 -6.03 -5.93
C GLY A 5 14.96 -4.62 -5.55
N GLU A 6 14.35 -3.57 -6.11
CA GLU A 6 14.58 -2.18 -5.68
C GLU A 6 14.09 -1.96 -4.24
N ILE A 7 14.68 -0.98 -3.55
CA ILE A 7 14.28 -0.61 -2.19
C ILE A 7 13.17 0.43 -2.27
N ASN A 8 12.09 0.18 -1.55
CA ASN A 8 11.01 1.12 -1.40
C ASN A 8 11.37 2.24 -0.41
N THR A 9 11.14 3.49 -0.77
CA THR A 9 11.47 4.65 0.06
C THR A 9 10.28 5.22 0.84
N LYS A 10 9.06 4.69 0.62
CA LYS A 10 7.84 5.21 1.25
C LYS A 10 6.87 4.09 1.60
N PHE A 11 6.30 4.10 2.79
CA PHE A 11 5.19 3.20 3.12
C PHE A 11 3.97 3.53 2.24
N ASP A 12 3.57 2.61 1.37
CA ASP A 12 2.43 2.83 0.46
C ASP A 12 1.86 1.50 -0.09
N VAL A 13 0.72 1.60 -0.80
CA VAL A 13 0.11 0.50 -1.55
C VAL A 13 0.62 0.51 -2.98
N TYR A 14 1.00 -0.67 -3.48
CA TYR A 14 1.51 -0.85 -4.83
C TYR A 14 0.74 -1.96 -5.55
N GLN A 15 0.47 -1.75 -6.83
CA GLN A 15 -0.13 -2.72 -7.72
C GLN A 15 0.88 -3.20 -8.76
N ASN A 16 0.99 -4.50 -8.99
CA ASN A 16 1.83 -5.00 -10.08
C ASN A 16 1.16 -4.83 -11.45
N LEU A 17 1.95 -4.51 -12.47
CA LEU A 17 1.40 -4.28 -13.82
C LEU A 17 0.98 -5.57 -14.54
N CYS A 18 1.51 -6.73 -14.14
CA CYS A 18 1.25 -7.99 -14.83
C CYS A 18 -0.06 -8.66 -14.42
N CYS A 19 -0.43 -8.62 -13.14
CA CYS A 19 -1.61 -9.30 -12.60
C CYS A 19 -2.61 -8.35 -11.95
N GLY A 20 -2.26 -7.09 -11.74
CA GLY A 20 -3.09 -6.15 -10.97
C GLY A 20 -3.15 -6.46 -9.47
N GLN A 21 -2.21 -7.24 -8.93
CA GLN A 21 -2.19 -7.58 -7.50
C GLN A 21 -1.70 -6.41 -6.67
N GLU A 22 -2.42 -6.11 -5.59
CA GLU A 22 -2.13 -5.02 -4.66
C GLU A 22 -1.43 -5.53 -3.40
N ILE A 23 -0.37 -4.86 -2.98
CA ILE A 23 0.35 -5.15 -1.75
C ILE A 23 0.76 -3.86 -1.04
N ILE A 24 0.82 -3.94 0.29
CA ILE A 24 1.41 -2.89 1.12
C ILE A 24 2.92 -3.16 1.23
N ILE A 25 3.75 -2.18 0.88
CA ILE A 25 5.20 -2.29 0.99
C ILE A 25 5.68 -1.24 1.98
N ARG A 26 6.40 -1.68 3.01
CA ARG A 26 7.01 -0.79 4.01
C ARG A 26 8.19 -0.04 3.41
N GLU A 27 8.48 1.12 3.98
CA GLU A 27 9.75 1.81 3.71
C GLU A 27 10.94 0.91 4.07
N GLY A 28 11.99 0.93 3.25
CA GLY A 28 13.17 0.08 3.37
C GLY A 28 12.99 -1.36 2.87
N ALA A 29 11.75 -1.81 2.62
CA ALA A 29 11.51 -3.15 2.09
C ALA A 29 11.81 -3.22 0.58
N ARG A 30 12.20 -4.39 0.09
CA ARG A 30 12.39 -4.62 -1.35
C ARG A 30 11.08 -4.97 -2.03
N PHE A 31 10.91 -4.50 -3.27
CA PHE A 31 9.79 -4.91 -4.11
C PHE A 31 9.90 -6.41 -4.43
N PRO A 32 8.85 -7.21 -4.18
CA PRO A 32 8.88 -8.64 -4.45
C PRO A 32 8.67 -8.97 -5.93
N ASN A 33 8.97 -10.20 -6.29
CA ASN A 33 8.53 -10.78 -7.58
C ASN A 33 7.02 -11.04 -7.54
N CYS A 34 6.36 -10.99 -8.70
CA CYS A 34 5.02 -11.51 -8.85
C CYS A 34 5.02 -13.04 -8.64
N PRO A 35 4.16 -13.59 -7.76
CA PRO A 35 4.12 -15.02 -7.49
C PRO A 35 3.71 -15.86 -8.71
N ASN A 36 2.93 -15.28 -9.62
CA ASN A 36 2.51 -15.95 -10.87
C ASN A 36 3.61 -15.90 -11.95
N HIS A 37 4.56 -14.97 -11.83
CA HIS A 37 5.58 -14.70 -12.84
C HIS A 37 6.98 -14.57 -12.21
N PRO A 38 7.47 -15.60 -11.47
CA PRO A 38 8.67 -15.48 -10.64
C PRO A 38 9.97 -15.27 -11.45
N ARG A 39 9.95 -15.56 -12.75
CA ARG A 39 11.11 -15.43 -13.65
C ARG A 39 11.14 -14.12 -14.44
N PHE A 40 10.10 -13.29 -14.34
CA PHE A 40 9.99 -12.06 -15.10
C PHE A 40 10.14 -10.84 -14.19
N THR A 41 10.65 -9.75 -14.75
CA THR A 41 10.69 -8.47 -14.07
C THR A 41 9.27 -8.04 -13.71
N THR A 42 9.04 -7.76 -12.43
CA THR A 42 7.77 -7.27 -11.92
C THR A 42 7.87 -5.76 -11.70
N ILE A 43 7.07 -5.00 -12.44
CA ILE A 43 6.96 -3.56 -12.27
C ILE A 43 5.79 -3.26 -11.34
N TRP A 44 6.02 -2.39 -10.36
CA TRP A 44 5.07 -1.97 -9.36
C TRP A 44 4.67 -0.51 -9.60
N LYS A 45 3.37 -0.25 -9.63
CA LYS A 45 2.78 1.09 -9.69
C LYS A 45 2.23 1.43 -8.32
N ARG A 46 2.67 2.54 -7.75
CA ARG A 46 2.08 3.08 -6.53
C ARG A 46 0.62 3.45 -6.79
N LEU A 47 -0.29 3.00 -5.95
CA LEU A 47 -1.68 3.42 -5.98
C LEU A 47 -1.78 4.69 -5.16
N GLU A 48 -1.97 5.81 -5.83
CA GLU A 48 -2.37 7.03 -5.14
C GLU A 48 -3.81 6.81 -4.69
N ALA A 49 -4.05 6.86 -3.38
CA ALA A 49 -5.40 6.88 -2.87
C ALA A 49 -6.06 8.17 -3.36
N ASP A 50 -6.72 8.11 -4.51
CA ASP A 50 -7.76 9.06 -4.84
C ASP A 50 -8.72 9.02 -3.65
N ILE A 51 -8.81 10.14 -2.94
CA ILE A 51 -9.58 10.28 -1.70
C ILE A 51 -11.05 10.14 -2.07
N VAL A 52 -11.52 8.91 -2.27
CA VAL A 52 -12.96 8.62 -2.34
C VAL A 52 -13.42 8.54 -0.89
N ASP A 53 -13.82 9.70 -0.36
CA ASP A 53 -14.58 9.88 0.88
C ASP A 53 -14.25 8.87 1.99
N THR A 54 -13.05 8.95 2.55
CA THR A 54 -12.79 8.31 3.85
C THR A 54 -13.62 9.05 4.89
N LYS A 55 -14.88 8.65 5.09
CA LYS A 55 -15.69 9.07 6.24
C LYS A 55 -15.01 8.52 7.50
N VAL A 56 -14.15 9.35 8.09
CA VAL A 56 -13.67 9.14 9.45
C VAL A 56 -14.91 9.15 10.35
N ILE A 57 -15.37 7.97 10.77
CA ILE A 57 -16.38 7.87 11.82
C ILE A 57 -15.66 8.26 13.12
N GLU A 58 -15.68 9.55 13.45
CA GLU A 58 -15.26 10.03 14.76
C GLU A 58 -16.12 9.32 15.82
N LYS A 59 -15.52 8.38 16.55
CA LYS A 59 -16.13 7.86 17.78
C LYS A 59 -16.25 9.03 18.75
N LYS A 60 -17.48 9.54 18.89
CA LYS A 60 -17.86 10.55 19.88
C LYS A 60 -17.35 10.12 21.26
N ARG A 61 -16.43 10.90 21.83
CA ARG A 61 -16.00 10.74 23.22
C ARG A 61 -17.15 11.22 24.11
N THR A 62 -17.84 10.31 24.80
CA THR A 62 -18.64 10.67 25.98
C THR A 62 -17.72 10.61 27.19
N SER A 63 -17.26 11.77 27.62
CA SER A 63 -16.71 11.98 28.95
C SER A 63 -17.85 12.48 29.83
N ASP A 64 -18.36 11.63 30.73
CA ASP A 64 -19.21 12.07 31.82
C ASP A 64 -18.32 12.64 32.94
N PRO A 65 -18.60 13.83 33.49
CA PRO A 65 -17.92 14.29 34.70
C PRO A 65 -18.47 13.49 35.89
N ALA A 66 -17.57 12.90 36.67
CA ALA A 66 -17.92 12.38 37.99
C ALA A 66 -18.25 13.56 38.92
N ALA A 67 -19.44 13.53 39.53
CA ALA A 67 -19.93 14.47 40.53
C ALA A 67 -19.41 14.14 41.93
#